data_AF-A0A397W7V3-F1
#
_entry.id   AF-A0A397W7V3-F1
#
_cell.length_a   1.000
_cell.length_b   1.000
_cell.length_c   1.000
_cell.angle_alpha   90.00
_cell.angle_beta   90.00
_cell.angle_gamma   90.00
#
_symmetry.space_group_name_H-M   'P 1'
#
loop_
_entity.id
_entity.type
_entity.pdbx_description
1 polymer ?
#
loop_
_entity_poly.entity_id
_entity_poly.type
_entity_poly.pdbx_seq_one_letter_code
_entity_poly.pdbx_strand_id
1 'polypeptide(L)'
;MSQLLVRFSNDFAQLLESKYDYNVIVKVGQKSFKLHSLVLYQRSSFFRQELTTATKKNNIIEITLTDITVEAFKILIKVIA
;
A
#
# COMPACT_ATOMS: atom_id res chain seq x y z
N MET A 1 7.01 1.92 -24.93
CA MET A 1 7.38 2.21 -23.53
C MET A 1 8.88 1.97 -23.38
N SER A 2 9.65 2.87 -22.76
CA SER A 2 11.09 2.63 -22.57
C SER A 2 11.31 1.51 -21.55
N GLN A 3 12.35 0.68 -21.74
CA GLN A 3 12.71 -0.39 -20.79
C GLN A 3 12.96 0.15 -19.38
N LEU A 4 13.42 1.40 -19.28
CA LEU A 4 13.64 2.11 -18.03
C LEU A 4 12.34 2.28 -17.22
N LEU A 5 11.25 2.72 -17.87
CA LEU A 5 9.95 2.91 -17.19
C LEU A 5 9.39 1.58 -16.68
N VAL A 6 9.55 0.50 -17.44
CA VAL A 6 9.11 -0.85 -17.04
C VAL A 6 9.88 -1.31 -15.80
N ARG A 7 11.21 -1.12 -15.79
CA ARG A 7 12.04 -1.48 -14.63
C ARG A 7 11.63 -0.70 -13.38
N PHE A 8 11.53 0.62 -13.48
CA PHE A 8 11.11 1.44 -12.33
C PHE A 8 9.71 1.06 -11.82
N SER A 9 8.75 0.81 -12.72
CA SER A 9 7.42 0.35 -12.29
C SER A 9 7.50 -0.95 -11.51
N ASN A 10 8.30 -1.92 -11.97
CA ASN A 10 8.48 -3.19 -11.28
C ASN A 10 9.19 -3.02 -9.93
N ASP A 11 10.19 -2.15 -9.85
CA ASP A 11 10.92 -1.87 -8.61
C ASP A 11 9.99 -1.25 -7.55
N PHE A 12 9.10 -0.32 -7.94
CA PHE A 12 8.10 0.26 -7.03
C PHE A 12 7.01 -0.75 -6.62
N ALA A 13 6.57 -1.62 -7.54
CA ALA A 13 5.64 -2.69 -7.23
C ALA A 13 6.23 -3.66 -6.19
N GLN A 14 7.49 -4.08 -6.40
CA GLN A 14 8.21 -4.93 -5.46
C GLN A 14 8.42 -4.23 -4.12
N LEU A 15 8.78 -2.94 -4.12
CA LEU A 15 8.91 -2.15 -2.91
C LEU A 15 7.59 -2.12 -2.14
N LEU A 16 6.46 -1.79 -2.79
CA LEU A 16 5.16 -1.69 -2.15
C LEU A 16 4.78 -2.96 -1.39
N GLU A 17 4.94 -4.12 -2.02
CA GLU A 17 4.56 -5.43 -1.47
C GLU A 17 5.65 -6.12 -0.63
N SER A 18 6.85 -5.55 -0.56
CA SER A 18 7.95 -6.10 0.25
C SER A 18 7.56 -6.15 1.73
N LYS A 19 8.05 -7.19 2.42
CA LYS A 19 7.92 -7.28 3.89
C LYS A 19 9.08 -6.60 4.62
N TYR A 20 10.12 -6.18 3.90
CA TYR A 20 11.26 -5.46 4.45
C TYR A 20 10.87 -4.00 4.70
N ASP A 21 11.12 -3.47 5.90
CA ASP A 21 10.90 -2.06 6.28
C ASP A 21 9.49 -1.49 6.01
N TYR A 22 8.48 -2.35 6.02
CA TYR A 22 7.09 -1.92 5.95
C TYR A 22 6.73 -1.02 7.13
N ASN A 23 5.90 -0.01 6.89
CA ASN A 23 5.47 0.95 7.90
C ASN A 23 3.96 1.20 7.90
N VAL A 24 3.21 0.48 7.05
CA VAL A 24 1.75 0.46 7.02
C VAL A 24 1.25 -0.98 7.10
N ILE A 25 0.22 -1.21 7.92
CA ILE A 25 -0.59 -2.42 7.90
C ILE A 25 -2.01 -2.03 7.47
N VAL A 26 -2.47 -2.59 6.36
CA VAL A 26 -3.88 -2.47 5.94
C VAL A 26 -4.63 -3.74 6.32
N LYS A 27 -5.69 -3.60 7.12
CA LYS A 27 -6.59 -4.69 7.54
C LYS A 27 -7.81 -4.71 6.64
N VAL A 28 -8.09 -5.85 6.04
CA VAL A 28 -9.25 -6.07 5.16
C VAL A 28 -9.89 -7.40 5.56
N GLY A 29 -11.09 -7.34 6.13
CA GLY A 29 -11.71 -8.50 6.78
C GLY A 29 -10.78 -9.12 7.82
N GLN A 30 -10.49 -10.42 7.69
CA GLN A 30 -9.60 -11.15 8.59
C GLN A 30 -8.12 -11.17 8.14
N LYS A 31 -7.74 -10.41 7.10
CA LYS A 31 -6.37 -10.39 6.58
C LYS A 31 -5.68 -9.06 6.82
N SER A 32 -4.36 -9.13 7.01
CA SER A 32 -3.48 -7.97 7.17
C SER A 32 -2.43 -7.94 6.07
N PHE A 33 -2.24 -6.78 5.46
CA PHE A 33 -1.30 -6.53 4.38
C PHE A 33 -0.25 -5.53 4.85
N LYS A 34 1.03 -5.92 4.75
CA LYS A 34 2.17 -5.06 5.09
C LYS A 34 2.61 -4.31 3.85
N LEU A 35 2.63 -2.99 3.92
CA LEU A 35 2.84 -2.09 2.79
C LEU A 35 3.68 -0.88 3.19
N HIS A 36 3.99 -0.03 2.20
CA HIS A 36 4.84 1.15 2.34
C HIS A 36 4.08 2.44 2.11
N SER A 37 4.11 3.33 3.10
CA SER A 37 3.38 4.59 3.08
C SER A 37 3.77 5.50 1.91
N LEU A 38 5.06 5.52 1.53
CA LEU A 38 5.55 6.43 0.49
C LEU A 38 4.92 6.11 -0.88
N VAL A 39 4.87 4.82 -1.25
CA VAL A 39 4.26 4.38 -2.51
C VAL A 39 2.75 4.61 -2.46
N LEU A 40 2.09 4.19 -1.37
CA LEU A 40 0.65 4.39 -1.19
C LEU A 40 0.25 5.88 -1.28
N TYR A 41 0.97 6.76 -0.59
CA TYR A 41 0.75 8.21 -0.58
C TYR A 41 0.89 8.80 -1.99
N GLN A 42 1.92 8.39 -2.73
CA GLN A 42 2.17 8.94 -4.06
C GLN A 42 1.15 8.46 -5.09
N ARG A 43 0.71 7.21 -5.00
CA ARG A 43 -0.03 6.50 -6.06
C ARG A 43 -1.54 6.46 -5.85
N SER A 44 -2.05 6.81 -4.67
CA SER A 44 -3.49 6.79 -4.38
C SER A 44 -3.92 8.01 -3.58
N SER A 45 -4.90 8.75 -4.09
CA SER A 45 -5.50 9.88 -3.37
C SER A 45 -6.19 9.45 -2.08
N PHE A 46 -6.84 8.27 -2.08
CA PHE A 46 -7.45 7.68 -0.89
C PHE A 46 -6.39 7.45 0.19
N PHE A 47 -5.32 6.71 -0.12
CA PHE A 47 -4.27 6.46 0.86
C PHE A 47 -3.51 7.72 1.26
N ARG A 48 -3.35 8.68 0.34
CA ARG A 48 -2.79 9.99 0.68
C ARG A 48 -3.58 10.66 1.81
N GLN A 49 -4.91 10.69 1.70
CA GLN A 49 -5.78 11.27 2.72
C GLN A 49 -5.68 10.49 4.03
N GLU A 50 -5.83 9.17 4.00
CA GLU A 50 -5.73 8.30 5.18
C GLU A 50 -4.39 8.48 5.92
N LEU A 51 -3.28 8.53 5.18
CA LEU A 51 -1.93 8.65 5.73
C LEU A 51 -1.65 10.04 6.32
N THR A 52 -2.27 11.11 5.79
CA THR A 52 -2.11 12.47 6.34
C THR A 52 -2.74 12.62 7.72
N THR A 53 -3.83 11.89 7.99
CA THR A 53 -4.53 11.93 9.29
C THR A 53 -4.17 10.79 10.23
N ALA A 54 -3.39 9.81 9.76
CA ALA A 54 -3.08 8.61 10.53
C ALA A 54 -2.14 8.88 11.72
N THR A 55 -2.48 8.28 12.87
CA THR A 55 -1.57 8.17 14.02
C THR A 55 -0.77 6.88 13.93
N LYS A 56 0.51 6.94 14.35
CA LYS A 56 1.39 5.76 14.39
C LYS A 56 1.37 5.10 15.75
N LYS A 57 1.35 3.77 15.78
CA LYS A 57 1.58 2.95 16.97
C LYS A 57 2.82 2.12 16.76
N ASN A 58 3.83 2.25 17.64
CA ASN A 58 5.12 1.57 17.50
C ASN A 58 5.74 1.78 16.10
N ASN A 59 5.68 3.02 15.59
CA ASN A 59 6.12 3.42 14.24
C ASN A 59 5.35 2.81 13.05
N ILE A 60 4.29 2.04 13.30
CA ILE A 60 3.44 1.45 12.26
C ILE A 60 2.12 2.21 12.17
N ILE A 61 1.69 2.50 10.95
CA ILE A 61 0.34 3.00 10.65
C ILE A 61 -0.59 1.80 10.43
N GLU A 62 -1.75 1.77 11.07
CA GLU A 62 -2.79 0.78 10.81
C GLU A 62 -3.99 1.44 10.14
N ILE A 63 -4.42 0.90 8.99
CA ILE A 63 -5.61 1.32 8.24
C ILE A 63 -6.56 0.13 8.17
N THR A 64 -7.85 0.33 8.45
CA THR A 64 -8.85 -0.74 8.36
C THR A 64 -9.87 -0.40 7.29
N LEU A 65 -10.08 -1.30 6.34
CA LEU A 65 -11.08 -1.15 5.28
C LEU A 65 -12.20 -2.16 5.49
N THR A 66 -13.41 -1.66 5.71
CA THR A 66 -14.60 -2.49 5.98
C THR A 66 -15.42 -2.78 4.73
N ASP A 67 -15.35 -1.90 3.73
CA ASP A 67 -16.30 -1.88 2.60
C ASP A 67 -15.73 -2.52 1.32
N ILE A 68 -14.64 -3.29 1.45
CA ILE A 68 -13.97 -3.96 0.34
C ILE A 68 -13.64 -5.41 0.69
N THR A 69 -13.74 -6.30 -0.29
CA THR A 69 -13.31 -7.69 -0.13
C THR A 69 -11.79 -7.82 -0.21
N VAL A 70 -11.26 -8.91 0.33
CA VAL A 70 -9.84 -9.26 0.23
C VAL A 70 -9.39 -9.36 -1.23
N GLU A 71 -10.23 -9.92 -2.10
CA GLU A 71 -9.95 -10.12 -3.52
C GLU A 71 -9.89 -8.78 -4.26
N ALA A 72 -10.86 -7.90 -4.02
CA ALA A 72 -10.86 -6.56 -4.59
C ALA A 72 -9.66 -5.74 -4.10
N PHE A 73 -9.28 -5.87 -2.83
CA PHE A 73 -8.09 -5.22 -2.30
C PHE A 73 -6.79 -5.69 -2.97
N LYS A 74 -6.64 -6.99 -3.23
CA LYS A 74 -5.48 -7.52 -3.97
C LYS A 74 -5.39 -6.94 -5.39
N ILE A 75 -6.53 -6.73 -6.06
CA ILE A 75 -6.56 -6.07 -7.38
C ILE A 75 -6.16 -4.60 -7.24
N LEU A 76 -6.70 -3.89 -6.25
CA LEU A 76 -6.37 -2.49 -5.98
C LEU A 76 -4.87 -2.29 -5.76
N ILE A 77 -4.23 -3.13 -4.94
CA ILE A 77 -2.78 -3.04 -4.70
C ILE A 77 -1.97 -3.23 -5.98
N LYS A 78 -2.35 -4.16 -6.86
CA LYS A 78 -1.68 -4.34 -8.16
C LYS A 78 -1.80 -3.15 -9.10
N VAL A 79 -2.84 -2.33 -8.96
CA VAL A 79 -3.02 -1.09 -9.76
C VAL A 79 -2.20 0.06 -9.19
N ILE A 80 -2.01 0.09 -7.87
CA ILE A 80 -1.20 1.09 -7.17
C ILE A 80 0.30 0.83 -7.38
N ALA A 81 0.67 -0.46 -7.34
CA ALA A 81 2.00 -1.01 -7.56
C ALA A 81 2.65 -0.50 -8.86
#